data_AF-E9H265-F1
#
_entry.id   AF-E9H265-F1
#
_cell.length_a   1.000
_cell.length_b   1.000
_cell.length_c   1.000
_cell.angle_alpha   90.00
_cell.angle_beta   90.00
_cell.angle_gamma   90.00
#
_symmetry.space_group_name_H-M   'P 1'
#
loop_
_entity.id
_entity.type
_entity.pdbx_description
1 polymer ?
#
loop_
_entity_poly.entity_id
_entity_poly.type
_entity_poly.pdbx_seq_one_letter_code
_entity_poly.pdbx_strand_id
1 'polypeptide(L)'
;MNQFEINPPKPEFKPMTTADVQQAYGHIPDLCQNLHNFQAFLDTTDPIPEEARWTIKTMVTEAKFGLTSMTELIDRLIKENQVLSQQSESKNLRQELDTERALNVQLQNIIRQFTDQSKDRRIAELEEEIAQAKRTAQQPSNIVGYEKSRQPMWTHEPEKQLTGHHQSPATSFQQKGFGENEGQILGRLISKPHQAVKRLNNATQKYRPVSAQQVPVSPENRTNGQKPIPEPIPMQLDTISRFSTRQPEDIPAEDFIITSEEIERQDVGGIRLLLTNISSRHCGLVVGRGGQNVERLQREYGVKVSILNRQNQSENLKIMISEGDEDNRRAASDDIIENLPVLVECPNLKSYGHALKNAHIQCDVKIDRTNLNKPGMTIYGKLSNCRKAYKMLVNDEAIW
;
A
#
# COMPACT_ATOMS: atom_id res chain seq x y z
N MET A 1 4.99 40.34 7.99
CA MET A 1 4.33 39.86 6.76
C MET A 1 4.11 38.37 6.94
N ASN A 2 2.90 37.96 7.33
CA ASN A 2 2.54 36.55 7.49
C ASN A 2 1.75 36.13 6.26
N GLN A 3 2.33 35.23 5.44
CA GLN A 3 1.63 34.61 4.33
C GLN A 3 0.75 33.49 4.88
N PHE A 4 -0.56 33.63 4.72
CA PHE A 4 -1.53 32.57 4.95
C PHE A 4 -1.56 31.67 3.72
N GLU A 5 -1.11 30.43 3.88
CA GLU A 5 -1.16 29.38 2.86
C GLU A 5 -2.58 28.78 2.86
N ILE A 6 -3.37 29.15 1.84
CA ILE A 6 -4.73 28.63 1.66
C ILE A 6 -4.62 27.28 0.95
N ASN A 7 -4.72 26.18 1.70
CA ASN A 7 -4.81 24.85 1.10
C ASN A 7 -6.15 24.70 0.36
N PRO A 8 -6.15 24.21 -0.89
CA PRO A 8 -7.39 23.95 -1.62
C PRO A 8 -8.21 22.85 -0.93
N PRO A 9 -9.55 22.94 -0.96
CA PRO A 9 -10.41 21.93 -0.36
C PRO A 9 -10.18 20.58 -1.06
N LYS A 10 -9.97 19.53 -0.26
CA LYS A 10 -9.89 18.15 -0.77
C LYS A 10 -11.20 17.81 -1.50
N PRO A 11 -11.15 17.22 -2.69
CA PRO A 11 -12.36 16.77 -3.38
C PRO A 11 -13.04 15.67 -2.58
N GLU A 12 -14.32 15.83 -2.29
CA GLU A 12 -15.16 14.78 -1.72
C GLU A 12 -15.47 13.75 -2.81
N PHE A 13 -14.95 12.53 -2.65
CA PHE A 13 -15.35 11.40 -3.48
C PHE A 13 -16.78 10.99 -3.13
N LYS A 14 -17.71 11.29 -4.02
CA LYS A 14 -19.07 10.76 -3.93
C LYS A 14 -19.07 9.35 -4.55
N PRO A 15 -19.32 8.29 -3.78
CA PRO A 15 -19.37 6.94 -4.32
C PRO A 15 -20.47 6.87 -5.39
N MET A 16 -20.11 6.36 -6.56
CA MET A 16 -21.03 6.19 -7.69
C MET A 16 -22.06 5.13 -7.32
N THR A 17 -23.33 5.52 -7.31
CA THR A 17 -24.41 4.61 -6.92
C THR A 17 -24.72 3.62 -8.04
N THR A 18 -25.38 2.51 -7.73
CA THR A 18 -25.83 1.55 -8.75
C THR A 18 -26.75 2.21 -9.78
N ALA A 19 -27.49 3.25 -9.40
CA ALA A 19 -28.32 4.04 -10.31
C ALA A 19 -27.45 4.85 -11.29
N ASP A 20 -26.34 5.43 -10.84
CA ASP A 20 -25.40 6.17 -11.68
C ASP A 20 -24.72 5.24 -12.71
N VAL A 21 -24.37 4.02 -12.30
CA VAL A 21 -23.84 2.98 -13.21
C VAL A 21 -24.88 2.58 -14.24
N GLN A 22 -26.12 2.32 -13.81
CA GLN A 22 -27.20 1.95 -14.73
C GLN A 22 -27.52 3.09 -15.71
N GLN A 23 -27.48 4.34 -15.27
CA GLN A 23 -27.70 5.51 -16.13
C GLN A 23 -26.57 5.69 -17.14
N ALA A 24 -25.32 5.51 -16.71
CA ALA A 24 -24.15 5.67 -17.57
C ALA A 24 -24.02 4.54 -18.61
N TYR A 25 -24.35 3.30 -18.26
CA TYR A 25 -24.03 2.12 -19.07
C TYR A 25 -25.24 1.32 -19.57
N GLY A 26 -26.46 1.68 -19.16
CA GLY A 26 -27.67 0.93 -19.49
C GLY A 26 -28.00 0.84 -20.99
N HIS A 27 -27.38 1.66 -21.83
CA HIS A 27 -27.59 1.70 -23.29
C HIS A 27 -26.65 0.78 -24.08
N ILE A 28 -25.63 0.18 -23.44
CA ILE A 28 -24.67 -0.72 -24.10
C ILE A 28 -25.36 -1.93 -24.75
N PRO A 29 -26.34 -2.60 -24.10
CA PRO A 29 -27.06 -3.73 -24.72
C PRO A 29 -27.78 -3.33 -26.02
N ASP A 30 -28.39 -2.15 -26.06
CA ASP A 30 -29.07 -1.62 -27.25
C ASP A 30 -28.06 -1.37 -28.39
N LEU A 31 -26.86 -0.87 -28.05
CA LEU A 31 -25.78 -0.68 -29.02
C LEU A 31 -25.30 -2.01 -29.62
N CYS A 32 -25.13 -3.04 -28.79
CA CYS A 32 -24.81 -4.39 -29.24
C CYS A 32 -25.89 -4.93 -30.20
N GLN A 33 -27.17 -4.74 -29.85
CA GLN A 33 -28.28 -5.16 -30.70
C GLN A 33 -28.31 -4.41 -32.03
N ASN A 34 -28.03 -3.11 -32.02
CA ASN A 34 -27.94 -2.29 -33.23
C ASN A 34 -26.81 -2.76 -34.15
N LEU A 35 -25.65 -3.15 -33.61
CA LEU A 35 -24.56 -3.74 -34.40
C LEU A 35 -24.90 -5.11 -34.97
N HIS A 36 -25.71 -5.91 -34.26
CA HIS A 36 -26.24 -7.16 -34.81
C HIS A 36 -27.19 -6.91 -35.98
N ASN A 37 -28.10 -5.95 -35.85
CA ASN A 37 -29.03 -5.56 -36.90
C ASN A 37 -28.30 -4.98 -38.12
N PHE A 38 -27.28 -4.15 -37.89
CA PHE A 38 -26.45 -3.58 -38.95
C PHE A 38 -25.65 -4.66 -39.68
N GLN A 39 -25.08 -5.63 -38.96
CA GLN A 39 -24.44 -6.78 -39.59
C GLN A 39 -25.40 -7.56 -40.51
N ALA A 40 -26.62 -7.84 -40.04
CA ALA A 40 -27.64 -8.53 -40.84
C ALA A 40 -28.06 -7.72 -42.08
N PHE A 41 -28.12 -6.39 -41.96
CA PHE A 41 -28.36 -5.49 -43.09
C PHE A 41 -27.25 -5.56 -44.15
N LEU A 42 -25.98 -5.56 -43.74
CA LEU A 42 -24.83 -5.71 -44.65
C LEU A 42 -24.78 -7.07 -45.34
N ASP A 43 -25.43 -8.08 -44.77
CA ASP A 43 -25.51 -9.42 -45.34
C ASP A 43 -26.65 -9.59 -46.34
N THR A 44 -27.62 -8.68 -46.35
CA THR A 44 -28.82 -8.73 -47.21
C THR A 44 -28.84 -7.67 -48.32
N THR A 45 -27.97 -6.66 -48.27
CA THR A 45 -27.99 -5.52 -49.20
C THR A 45 -26.95 -5.65 -50.31
N ASP A 46 -27.40 -5.91 -51.54
CA ASP A 46 -26.65 -5.64 -52.78
C ASP A 46 -27.05 -4.25 -53.33
N PRO A 47 -26.13 -3.42 -53.88
CA PRO A 47 -24.81 -3.75 -54.41
C PRO A 47 -23.69 -2.99 -53.68
N ILE A 48 -23.27 -3.48 -52.51
CA ILE A 48 -22.07 -2.93 -51.86
C ILE A 48 -20.84 -3.58 -52.54
N PRO A 49 -19.87 -2.80 -53.06
CA PRO A 49 -18.63 -3.36 -53.59
C PRO A 49 -17.96 -4.30 -52.57
N GLU A 50 -17.47 -5.44 -53.03
CA GLU A 50 -16.96 -6.52 -52.17
C GLU A 50 -15.85 -6.04 -51.21
N GLU A 51 -15.00 -5.13 -51.68
CA GLU A 51 -13.92 -4.52 -50.89
C GLU A 51 -14.46 -3.67 -49.73
N ALA A 52 -15.48 -2.83 -49.99
CA ALA A 52 -16.14 -2.06 -48.93
C ALA A 52 -16.89 -2.95 -47.95
N ARG A 53 -17.51 -4.04 -48.43
CA ARG A 53 -18.20 -5.02 -47.59
C ARG A 53 -17.24 -5.70 -46.62
N TRP A 54 -16.04 -6.08 -47.08
CA TRP A 54 -15.02 -6.68 -46.22
C TRP A 54 -14.56 -5.70 -45.13
N THR A 55 -14.21 -4.46 -45.49
CA THR A 55 -13.74 -3.45 -44.53
C THR A 55 -14.80 -3.15 -43.46
N ILE A 56 -16.06 -2.97 -43.87
CA ILE A 56 -17.15 -2.71 -42.92
C ILE A 56 -17.37 -3.92 -42.00
N LYS A 57 -17.33 -5.16 -42.53
CA LYS A 57 -17.44 -6.37 -41.70
C LYS A 57 -16.32 -6.47 -40.66
N THR A 58 -15.09 -6.12 -41.02
CA THR A 58 -13.95 -6.10 -40.09
C THR A 58 -14.21 -5.09 -38.96
N MET A 59 -14.58 -3.85 -39.29
CA MET A 59 -14.88 -2.82 -38.29
C MET A 59 -16.04 -3.20 -37.36
N VAL A 60 -17.11 -3.80 -37.89
CA VAL A 60 -18.25 -4.27 -37.09
C VAL A 60 -17.84 -5.42 -36.16
N THR A 61 -16.95 -6.31 -36.61
CA THR A 61 -16.45 -7.42 -35.80
C THR A 61 -15.56 -6.93 -34.66
N GLU A 62 -14.67 -5.97 -34.93
CA GLU A 62 -13.84 -5.33 -33.91
C GLU A 62 -14.68 -4.56 -32.88
N ALA A 63 -15.67 -3.79 -33.34
CA ALA A 63 -16.59 -3.07 -32.46
C ALA A 63 -17.39 -4.03 -31.56
N LYS A 64 -17.87 -5.15 -32.11
CA LYS A 64 -18.54 -6.20 -31.33
C LYS A 64 -17.62 -6.80 -30.27
N PHE A 65 -16.37 -7.11 -30.63
CA PHE A 65 -15.41 -7.65 -29.67
C PHE A 65 -15.15 -6.66 -28.51
N GLY A 66 -14.95 -5.37 -28.82
CA GLY A 66 -14.76 -4.34 -27.81
C GLY A 66 -15.95 -4.19 -26.86
N LEU A 67 -17.18 -4.18 -27.40
CA LEU A 67 -18.40 -4.07 -26.59
C LEU A 67 -18.66 -5.29 -25.71
N THR A 68 -18.41 -6.50 -26.22
CA THR A 68 -18.51 -7.73 -25.40
C THR A 68 -17.51 -7.68 -24.25
N SER A 69 -16.26 -7.29 -24.53
CA SER A 69 -15.21 -7.17 -23.51
C SER A 69 -15.57 -6.14 -22.43
N MET A 70 -16.12 -4.97 -22.83
CA MET A 70 -16.61 -3.97 -21.87
C MET A 70 -17.78 -4.47 -21.04
N THR A 71 -18.71 -5.22 -21.64
CA THR A 71 -19.85 -5.80 -20.93
C THR A 71 -19.39 -6.79 -19.86
N GLU A 72 -18.44 -7.68 -20.20
CA GLU A 72 -17.85 -8.62 -19.24
C GLU A 72 -17.11 -7.92 -18.09
N LEU A 73 -16.42 -6.81 -18.38
CA LEU A 73 -15.75 -6.01 -17.37
C LEU A 73 -16.76 -5.36 -16.41
N ILE A 74 -17.83 -4.78 -16.95
CA ILE A 74 -18.90 -4.17 -16.14
C ILE A 74 -19.55 -5.23 -15.23
N ASP A 75 -19.87 -6.42 -15.77
CA ASP A 75 -20.44 -7.51 -14.99
C ASP A 75 -19.51 -7.97 -13.86
N ARG A 76 -18.19 -8.04 -14.13
CA ARG A 76 -17.19 -8.36 -13.11
C ARG A 76 -17.16 -7.31 -12.01
N LEU A 77 -17.15 -6.02 -12.37
CA LEU A 77 -17.14 -4.91 -11.41
C LEU A 77 -18.44 -4.86 -10.59
N ILE A 78 -19.59 -5.16 -11.18
CA ILE A 78 -20.86 -5.29 -10.44
C ILE A 78 -20.76 -6.43 -9.42
N LYS A 79 -20.23 -7.58 -9.83
CA LYS A 79 -20.07 -8.74 -8.94
C LYS A 79 -19.09 -8.47 -7.79
N GLU A 80 -17.97 -7.83 -8.08
CA GLU A 80 -16.99 -7.43 -7.05
C GLU A 80 -17.59 -6.43 -6.07
N ASN A 81 -18.33 -5.42 -6.56
CA ASN A 81 -19.03 -4.47 -5.69
C ASN A 81 -20.09 -5.16 -4.81
N GLN A 82 -20.81 -6.17 -5.32
CA GLN A 82 -21.74 -6.95 -4.52
C GLN A 82 -21.02 -7.73 -3.41
N VAL A 83 -19.86 -8.33 -3.70
CA VAL A 83 -19.05 -9.02 -2.69
C VAL A 83 -18.51 -8.05 -1.64
N LEU A 84 -18.02 -6.88 -2.06
CA LEU A 84 -17.51 -5.84 -1.15
C LEU A 84 -18.63 -5.28 -0.27
N SER A 85 -19.81 -5.04 -0.83
CA SER A 85 -21.00 -4.63 -0.07
C SER A 85 -21.35 -5.68 1.00
N GLN A 86 -21.39 -6.96 0.63
CA GLN A 86 -21.65 -8.06 1.58
C GLN A 86 -20.54 -8.23 2.64
N GLN A 87 -19.28 -7.97 2.29
CA GLN A 87 -18.16 -8.02 3.24
C GLN A 87 -18.16 -6.83 4.20
N SER A 88 -18.51 -5.64 3.73
CA SER A 88 -18.53 -4.41 4.53
C SER A 88 -19.63 -4.41 5.60
N GLU A 89 -20.74 -5.12 5.39
CA GLU A 89 -21.91 -5.02 6.28
C GLU A 89 -21.98 -6.05 7.43
N SER A 90 -21.25 -7.19 7.44
CA SER A 90 -21.82 -8.32 8.22
C SER A 90 -20.94 -9.23 9.07
N LYS A 91 -19.60 -9.11 9.17
CA LYS A 91 -18.85 -10.09 10.01
C LYS A 91 -17.94 -9.48 11.06
N ASN A 92 -16.98 -8.64 10.69
CA ASN A 92 -16.03 -8.13 11.69
C ASN A 92 -16.67 -7.14 12.67
N LEU A 93 -17.42 -6.14 12.20
CA LEU A 93 -18.03 -5.15 13.10
C LEU A 93 -19.10 -5.74 14.02
N ARG A 94 -19.88 -6.73 13.56
CA ARG A 94 -20.87 -7.41 14.40
C ARG A 94 -20.19 -8.31 15.43
N GLN A 95 -19.17 -9.06 15.02
CA GLN A 95 -18.40 -9.89 15.93
C GLN A 95 -17.64 -9.06 16.96
N GLU A 96 -17.07 -7.93 16.55
CA GLU A 96 -16.39 -6.98 17.44
C GLU A 96 -17.36 -6.35 18.44
N LEU A 97 -18.54 -5.89 17.98
CA LEU A 97 -19.59 -5.37 18.85
C LEU A 97 -20.12 -6.43 19.83
N ASP A 98 -20.27 -7.68 19.39
CA ASP A 98 -20.70 -8.78 20.27
C ASP A 98 -19.62 -9.15 21.29
N THR A 99 -18.33 -9.10 20.92
CA THR A 99 -17.23 -9.27 21.88
C THR A 99 -17.15 -8.13 22.88
N GLU A 100 -17.39 -6.89 22.45
CA GLU A 100 -17.41 -5.71 23.32
C GLU A 100 -18.57 -5.79 24.32
N ARG A 101 -19.77 -6.21 23.86
CA ARG A 101 -20.92 -6.47 24.73
C ARG A 101 -20.63 -7.57 25.75
N ALA A 102 -19.96 -8.65 25.35
CA ALA A 102 -19.60 -9.74 26.25
C ALA A 102 -18.62 -9.29 27.35
N LEU A 103 -17.59 -8.50 26.98
CA LEU A 103 -16.63 -7.93 27.92
C LEU A 103 -17.31 -6.97 28.90
N ASN A 104 -18.24 -6.15 28.43
CA ASN A 104 -18.96 -5.20 29.28
C ASN A 104 -19.84 -5.93 30.32
N VAL A 105 -20.51 -7.02 29.93
CA VAL A 105 -21.26 -7.88 30.87
C VAL A 105 -20.33 -8.52 31.91
N GLN A 106 -19.14 -8.99 31.51
CA GLN A 106 -18.15 -9.51 32.46
C GLN A 106 -17.70 -8.44 33.46
N LEU A 107 -17.40 -7.23 32.99
CA LEU A 107 -16.97 -6.13 33.86
C LEU A 107 -18.04 -5.77 34.88
N GLN A 108 -19.31 -5.69 34.46
CA GLN A 108 -20.45 -5.46 35.36
C GLN A 108 -20.58 -6.54 36.44
N ASN A 109 -20.36 -7.82 36.08
CA ASN A 109 -20.37 -8.91 37.05
C ASN A 109 -19.24 -8.81 38.07
N ILE A 110 -18.03 -8.43 37.63
CA ILE A 110 -16.88 -8.22 38.52
C ILE A 110 -17.16 -7.08 39.49
N ILE A 111 -17.63 -5.93 38.99
CA ILE A 111 -17.98 -4.78 39.82
C ILE A 111 -19.02 -5.19 40.88
N ARG A 112 -20.05 -5.94 40.48
CA ARG A 112 -21.08 -6.44 41.40
C ARG A 112 -20.49 -7.34 42.49
N GLN A 113 -19.62 -8.27 42.13
CA GLN A 113 -18.94 -9.13 43.10
C GLN A 113 -18.12 -8.34 44.13
N PHE A 114 -17.37 -7.34 43.69
CA PHE A 114 -16.60 -6.48 44.61
C PHE A 114 -17.51 -5.65 45.52
N THR A 115 -18.62 -5.13 45.01
CA THR A 115 -19.57 -4.37 45.84
C THR A 115 -20.27 -5.25 46.86
N ASP A 116 -20.61 -6.48 46.53
CA ASP A 116 -21.27 -7.41 47.44
C ASP A 116 -20.28 -7.89 48.53
N GLN A 117 -19.05 -8.26 48.15
CA GLN A 117 -18.00 -8.60 49.12
C GLN A 117 -17.65 -7.45 50.07
N SER A 118 -17.63 -6.20 49.56
CA SER A 118 -17.38 -5.03 50.40
C SER A 118 -18.51 -4.78 51.40
N LYS A 119 -19.76 -5.03 51.02
CA LYS A 119 -20.91 -4.91 51.93
C LYS A 119 -20.87 -5.99 53.01
N ASP A 120 -20.60 -7.23 52.62
CA ASP A 120 -20.54 -8.35 53.57
C ASP A 120 -19.40 -8.15 54.59
N ARG A 121 -18.23 -7.68 54.13
CA ARG A 121 -17.12 -7.33 55.02
C ARG A 121 -17.50 -6.21 56.00
N ARG A 122 -18.19 -5.17 55.51
CA ARG A 122 -18.63 -4.05 56.35
C ARG A 122 -19.69 -4.46 57.37
N ILE A 123 -20.60 -5.36 57.00
CA ILE A 123 -21.60 -5.94 57.90
C ILE A 123 -20.90 -6.74 59.00
N ALA A 124 -19.93 -7.59 58.66
CA ALA A 124 -19.16 -8.36 59.64
C ALA A 124 -18.39 -7.46 60.63
N GLU A 125 -17.76 -6.39 60.15
CA GLU A 125 -17.09 -5.39 61.01
C GLU A 125 -18.07 -4.74 62.00
N LEU A 126 -19.26 -4.34 61.53
CA LEU A 126 -20.28 -3.72 62.39
C LEU A 126 -20.86 -4.71 63.41
N GLU A 127 -21.04 -5.97 63.04
CA GLU A 127 -21.49 -7.01 63.98
C GLU A 127 -20.49 -7.23 65.11
N GLU A 128 -19.19 -7.18 64.81
CA GLU A 128 -18.13 -7.30 65.81
C GLU A 128 -18.06 -6.06 66.73
N GLU A 129 -18.20 -4.84 66.19
CA GLU A 129 -18.29 -3.62 67.00
C GLU A 129 -19.50 -3.66 67.96
N ILE A 130 -20.67 -4.11 67.50
CA ILE A 130 -21.87 -4.27 68.33
C ILE A 130 -21.62 -5.33 69.43
N ALA A 131 -20.98 -6.46 69.10
CA ALA A 131 -20.66 -7.49 70.07
C ALA A 131 -19.65 -7.00 71.13
N GLN A 132 -18.71 -6.14 70.75
CA GLN A 132 -17.75 -5.53 71.67
C GLN A 132 -18.43 -4.51 72.59
N ALA A 133 -19.29 -3.64 72.04
CA ALA A 133 -20.06 -2.67 72.83
C ALA A 133 -20.96 -3.37 73.86
N LYS A 134 -21.62 -4.48 73.49
CA LYS A 134 -22.41 -5.30 74.43
C LYS A 134 -21.57 -5.87 75.57
N ARG A 135 -20.35 -6.36 75.27
CA ARG A 135 -19.41 -6.86 76.29
C ARG A 135 -19.00 -5.76 77.27
N THR A 136 -18.74 -4.55 76.79
CA THR A 136 -18.38 -3.40 77.64
C THR A 136 -19.55 -2.95 78.51
N ALA A 137 -20.78 -2.98 77.98
CA ALA A 137 -21.98 -2.59 78.71
C ALA A 137 -22.40 -3.59 79.80
N GLN A 138 -22.05 -4.88 79.65
CA GLN A 138 -22.34 -5.92 80.64
C GLN A 138 -21.28 -6.01 81.76
N GLN A 139 -20.18 -5.26 81.68
CA GLN A 139 -19.27 -5.18 82.81
C GLN A 139 -19.94 -4.41 83.96
N PRO A 140 -20.14 -5.04 85.14
CA PRO A 140 -20.66 -4.34 86.29
C PRO A 140 -19.66 -3.26 86.68
N SER A 141 -20.04 -2.01 86.49
CA SER A 141 -19.29 -0.88 86.99
C SER A 141 -19.31 -0.96 88.51
N ASN A 142 -18.14 -1.23 89.10
CA ASN A 142 -17.91 -0.98 90.52
C ASN A 142 -17.92 0.53 90.73
N ILE A 143 -19.12 1.11 90.82
CA ILE A 143 -19.35 2.50 91.13
C ILE A 143 -19.00 2.68 92.61
N VAL A 144 -17.77 3.12 92.86
CA VAL A 144 -17.39 3.78 94.11
C VAL A 144 -18.05 5.14 94.10
N GLY A 145 -19.02 5.34 95.00
CA GLY A 145 -19.78 6.57 95.13
C GLY A 145 -18.89 7.75 95.50
N TYR A 146 -18.92 8.80 94.68
CA TYR A 146 -18.62 10.16 95.12
C TYR A 146 -19.71 11.09 94.65
N GLU A 147 -20.47 11.54 95.64
CA GLU A 147 -21.47 12.58 95.61
C GLU A 147 -20.75 13.94 95.63
N LYS A 148 -20.94 14.81 94.63
CA LYS A 148 -20.99 16.27 94.86
C LYS A 148 -21.34 17.12 93.63
N SER A 149 -22.32 17.98 93.90
CA SER A 149 -22.43 19.40 93.52
C SER A 149 -22.61 19.79 92.06
N ARG A 150 -23.85 20.19 91.78
CA ARG A 150 -24.25 21.12 90.71
C ARG A 150 -23.50 22.44 90.79
N GLN A 151 -23.03 22.94 89.64
CA GLN A 151 -23.16 24.35 89.24
C GLN A 151 -23.26 24.46 87.71
N PRO A 152 -24.08 25.38 87.17
CA PRO A 152 -24.11 25.71 85.74
C PRO A 152 -23.26 26.96 85.47
N MET A 153 -22.65 27.11 84.28
CA MET A 153 -22.46 28.42 83.63
C MET A 153 -21.64 28.41 82.32
N TRP A 154 -22.19 29.17 81.36
CA TRP A 154 -21.64 29.95 80.22
C TRP A 154 -20.98 29.31 78.98
N THR A 155 -21.49 29.87 77.88
CA THR A 155 -21.04 29.96 76.48
C THR A 155 -19.64 30.55 76.31
N HIS A 156 -18.92 30.16 75.25
CA HIS A 156 -18.30 31.06 74.25
C HIS A 156 -17.48 30.29 73.18
N GLU A 157 -17.78 30.57 71.91
CA GLU A 157 -16.84 30.61 70.76
C GLU A 157 -15.71 31.64 71.03
N PRO A 158 -14.56 31.71 70.30
CA PRO A 158 -14.43 31.55 68.83
C PRO A 158 -13.10 30.95 68.28
N GLU A 159 -13.07 30.83 66.94
CA GLU A 159 -11.95 30.93 65.96
C GLU A 159 -10.48 30.78 66.42
N LYS A 160 -9.70 29.96 65.70
CA LYS A 160 -8.71 30.47 64.71
C LYS A 160 -7.94 29.37 63.97
N GLN A 161 -7.60 29.77 62.75
CA GLN A 161 -6.75 29.18 61.72
C GLN A 161 -5.39 28.68 62.23
N LEU A 162 -4.88 27.59 61.64
CA LEU A 162 -3.45 27.39 61.47
C LEU A 162 -3.14 26.44 60.30
N THR A 163 -2.39 27.00 59.37
CA THR A 163 -1.73 26.43 58.20
C THR A 163 -0.68 25.39 58.59
N GLY A 164 -0.70 24.22 57.95
CA GLY A 164 0.34 23.20 58.05
C GLY A 164 0.93 22.86 56.69
N HIS A 165 2.13 23.36 56.41
CA HIS A 165 2.98 22.96 55.29
C HIS A 165 3.39 21.48 55.43
N HIS A 166 3.20 20.69 54.37
CA HIS A 166 3.89 19.42 54.19
C HIS A 166 4.89 19.53 53.03
N GLN A 167 6.17 19.55 53.40
CA GLN A 167 7.29 19.23 52.52
C GLN A 167 7.38 17.71 52.35
N SER A 168 7.77 17.26 51.16
CA SER A 168 8.28 15.92 50.90
C SER A 168 9.32 15.97 49.77
N PRO A 169 10.27 15.01 49.73
CA PRO A 169 11.67 15.32 49.43
C PRO A 169 12.09 14.98 47.99
N ALA A 170 13.12 15.70 47.54
CA ALA A 170 13.89 15.41 46.35
C ALA A 170 14.78 14.18 46.55
N THR A 171 14.73 13.23 45.60
CA THR A 171 15.72 12.16 45.45
C THR A 171 16.62 12.46 44.26
N SER A 172 17.87 12.78 44.58
CA SER A 172 19.01 12.80 43.68
C SER A 172 19.42 11.37 43.33
N PHE A 173 19.59 11.06 42.04
CA PHE A 173 20.34 9.88 41.60
C PHE A 173 21.42 10.31 40.61
N GLN A 174 22.65 9.94 40.95
CA GLN A 174 23.91 10.28 40.30
C GLN A 174 24.72 8.98 40.21
N GLN A 175 25.07 8.53 39.01
CA GLN A 175 26.09 7.49 38.74
C GLN A 175 26.57 7.71 37.30
N LYS A 176 27.79 8.21 37.04
CA LYS A 176 29.08 7.47 36.94
C LYS A 176 28.92 6.16 36.14
N GLY A 177 29.50 5.92 34.97
CA GLY A 177 30.75 6.42 34.38
C GLY A 177 31.89 5.45 34.68
N PHE A 178 32.20 4.55 33.73
CA PHE A 178 33.42 3.76 33.48
C PHE A 178 33.15 3.02 32.14
N GLY A 179 34.04 2.82 31.17
CA GLY A 179 35.50 2.83 31.12
C GLY A 179 35.93 1.65 30.23
N GLU A 180 36.53 1.97 29.07
CA GLU A 180 37.60 1.28 28.33
C GLU A 180 37.82 -0.25 28.50
N ASN A 181 37.91 -1.02 27.39
CA ASN A 181 39.21 -1.42 26.79
C ASN A 181 39.12 -2.51 25.71
N GLU A 182 39.93 -2.28 24.66
CA GLU A 182 40.82 -3.16 23.88
C GLU A 182 40.43 -4.56 23.38
N GLY A 183 40.85 -4.82 22.13
CA GLY A 183 40.99 -6.16 21.57
C GLY A 183 41.35 -6.17 20.08
N GLN A 184 42.61 -5.87 19.75
CA GLN A 184 43.23 -6.19 18.45
C GLN A 184 43.28 -7.71 18.23
N ILE A 185 43.38 -8.17 16.97
CA ILE A 185 44.47 -9.03 16.44
C ILE A 185 44.08 -9.79 15.12
N LEU A 186 45.06 -9.81 14.18
CA LEU A 186 45.29 -10.71 13.01
C LEU A 186 44.29 -10.64 11.83
N GLY A 187 44.68 -10.48 10.56
CA GLY A 187 45.97 -10.60 9.87
C GLY A 187 45.83 -11.54 8.66
N ARG A 188 46.54 -11.20 7.55
CA ARG A 188 46.76 -11.95 6.28
C ARG A 188 45.80 -11.67 5.12
N LEU A 189 46.17 -11.69 3.83
CA LEU A 189 47.40 -11.55 3.01
C LEU A 189 46.93 -11.83 1.55
N ILE A 190 47.56 -11.24 0.52
CA ILE A 190 47.60 -11.68 -0.92
C ILE A 190 46.32 -11.34 -1.74
N SER A 191 46.30 -10.84 -2.98
CA SER A 191 47.26 -10.35 -3.98
C SER A 191 46.50 -9.54 -5.05
N LYS A 192 47.19 -8.59 -5.70
CA LYS A 192 46.82 -8.09 -7.05
C LYS A 192 47.38 -9.07 -8.10
N PRO A 193 46.89 -9.03 -9.35
CA PRO A 193 47.70 -8.28 -10.32
C PRO A 193 46.89 -7.40 -11.29
N HIS A 194 47.56 -6.33 -11.72
CA HIS A 194 47.27 -5.57 -12.92
C HIS A 194 47.49 -6.43 -14.18
N GLN A 195 46.68 -6.20 -15.21
CA GLN A 195 47.16 -6.20 -16.58
C GLN A 195 46.66 -4.95 -17.30
N ALA A 196 47.58 -4.34 -18.03
CA ALA A 196 47.47 -3.08 -18.68
C ALA A 196 47.67 -3.27 -20.20
N VAL A 197 47.11 -2.31 -20.95
CA VAL A 197 47.51 -1.86 -22.29
C VAL A 197 47.36 -2.85 -23.46
N LYS A 198 46.47 -2.47 -24.39
CA LYS A 198 46.83 -2.33 -25.82
C LYS A 198 46.03 -1.19 -26.46
N ARG A 199 46.79 -0.19 -26.94
CA ARG A 199 46.37 0.92 -27.81
C ARG A 199 46.54 0.51 -29.28
N LEU A 200 46.10 1.42 -30.17
CA LEU A 200 46.29 1.54 -31.63
C LEU A 200 45.29 0.75 -32.50
N ASN A 201 44.76 1.24 -33.62
CA ASN A 201 44.88 2.51 -34.33
C ASN A 201 43.82 2.62 -35.45
N ASN A 202 43.47 3.88 -35.78
CA ASN A 202 43.22 4.48 -37.11
C ASN A 202 42.30 3.82 -38.16
N ALA A 203 41.30 4.57 -38.64
CA ALA A 203 41.30 5.25 -39.97
C ALA A 203 39.90 5.82 -40.26
N THR A 204 39.67 7.13 -40.17
CA THR A 204 39.63 8.19 -41.21
C THR A 204 38.55 8.11 -42.31
N GLN A 205 37.88 9.28 -42.47
CA GLN A 205 37.34 9.91 -43.70
C GLN A 205 36.01 9.36 -44.27
N LYS A 206 35.04 10.15 -44.77
CA LYS A 206 35.03 11.53 -45.30
C LYS A 206 33.58 12.05 -45.44
N TYR A 207 33.42 13.37 -45.33
CA TYR A 207 32.28 14.23 -45.73
C TYR A 207 31.84 14.01 -47.20
N ARG A 208 30.63 14.32 -47.69
CA ARG A 208 29.90 15.62 -47.74
C ARG A 208 28.43 15.45 -48.23
N PRO A 209 27.56 16.49 -48.08
CA PRO A 209 26.11 16.51 -48.34
C PRO A 209 25.76 17.15 -49.71
N VAL A 210 24.46 17.25 -50.09
CA VAL A 210 23.88 18.32 -50.95
C VAL A 210 22.34 18.25 -51.04
N SER A 211 21.72 19.43 -50.83
CA SER A 211 20.44 20.02 -51.30
C SER A 211 19.10 19.29 -51.16
N ALA A 212 18.06 19.81 -50.49
CA ALA A 212 17.34 21.09 -50.61
C ALA A 212 16.46 21.21 -51.87
N GLN A 213 15.12 21.15 -51.69
CA GLN A 213 14.15 21.82 -52.54
C GLN A 213 12.84 22.11 -51.79
N GLN A 214 12.38 23.35 -51.95
CA GLN A 214 11.24 23.99 -51.30
C GLN A 214 9.96 23.87 -52.14
N VAL A 215 8.82 23.69 -51.44
CA VAL A 215 7.50 24.38 -51.50
C VAL A 215 6.93 24.86 -52.86
N PRO A 216 5.60 24.72 -53.08
CA PRO A 216 4.73 25.91 -53.06
C PRO A 216 3.44 25.76 -52.22
N VAL A 217 2.80 26.92 -52.02
CA VAL A 217 1.86 27.33 -50.96
C VAL A 217 0.42 27.47 -51.48
N SER A 218 -0.58 27.15 -50.62
CA SER A 218 -1.94 27.77 -50.47
C SER A 218 -3.03 27.60 -51.57
N PRO A 219 -4.35 27.77 -51.27
CA PRO A 219 -4.92 28.72 -50.29
C PRO A 219 -6.05 28.29 -49.34
N GLU A 220 -6.28 29.22 -48.41
CA GLU A 220 -7.25 29.35 -47.34
C GLU A 220 -8.72 29.28 -47.79
N ASN A 221 -9.58 28.78 -46.89
CA ASN A 221 -10.97 29.21 -46.84
C ASN A 221 -11.41 29.40 -45.38
N ARG A 222 -11.89 30.62 -45.10
CA ARG A 222 -12.46 31.08 -43.82
C ARG A 222 -13.95 30.78 -43.79
N THR A 223 -14.46 30.23 -42.69
CA THR A 223 -15.81 30.52 -42.20
C THR A 223 -15.89 30.44 -40.68
N ASN A 224 -16.76 31.29 -40.15
CA ASN A 224 -16.88 31.76 -38.78
C ASN A 224 -17.29 30.70 -37.72
N GLY A 225 -16.71 30.84 -36.53
CA GLY A 225 -17.44 31.22 -35.33
C GLY A 225 -18.32 30.16 -34.65
N GLN A 226 -17.73 29.42 -33.71
CA GLN A 226 -18.39 29.05 -32.44
C GLN A 226 -17.32 28.59 -31.44
N LYS A 227 -17.38 29.12 -30.22
CA LYS A 227 -16.45 28.89 -29.11
C LYS A 227 -16.85 27.57 -28.42
N PRO A 228 -16.03 26.50 -28.45
CA PRO A 228 -16.37 25.28 -27.72
C PRO A 228 -16.13 25.49 -26.22
N ILE A 229 -17.16 25.14 -25.47
CA ILE A 229 -17.19 25.03 -24.01
C ILE A 229 -16.26 23.87 -23.64
N PRO A 230 -15.35 23.99 -22.66
CA PRO A 230 -14.48 22.88 -22.30
C PRO A 230 -15.30 21.77 -21.62
N GLU A 231 -15.21 20.57 -22.18
CA GLU A 231 -15.73 19.34 -21.60
C GLU A 231 -15.07 19.06 -20.24
N PRO A 232 -15.81 18.54 -19.24
CA PRO A 232 -15.25 18.23 -17.95
C PRO A 232 -14.35 16.99 -18.06
N ILE A 233 -13.08 17.17 -17.69
CA ILE A 233 -12.10 16.10 -17.52
C ILE A 233 -12.63 15.12 -16.46
N PRO A 234 -12.79 13.82 -16.76
CA PRO A 234 -13.15 12.85 -15.74
C PRO A 234 -11.97 12.66 -14.77
N MET A 235 -12.19 13.06 -13.51
CA MET A 235 -11.33 12.77 -12.36
C MET A 235 -11.21 11.25 -12.16
N GLN A 236 -9.97 10.74 -12.17
CA GLN A 236 -9.67 9.36 -11.78
C GLN A 236 -9.76 9.18 -10.26
N LEU A 237 -10.28 8.01 -9.87
CA LEU A 237 -10.65 7.58 -8.53
C LEU A 237 -9.41 7.19 -7.70
N ASP A 238 -9.00 8.03 -6.73
CA ASP A 238 -7.94 7.71 -5.76
C ASP A 238 -8.48 6.75 -4.68
N THR A 239 -8.61 5.47 -4.99
CA THR A 239 -8.68 4.39 -3.97
C THR A 239 -8.10 3.10 -4.52
N ILE A 240 -6.86 3.16 -5.01
CA ILE A 240 -6.07 1.98 -5.33
C ILE A 240 -4.75 2.10 -4.55
N SER A 241 -4.42 1.01 -3.88
CA SER A 241 -3.09 0.62 -3.39
C SER A 241 -1.96 1.54 -3.86
N ARG A 242 -1.18 2.10 -2.92
CA ARG A 242 -0.08 3.06 -3.13
C ARG A 242 1.13 2.55 -3.95
N PHE A 243 0.90 1.68 -4.92
CA PHE A 243 1.83 1.39 -6.01
C PHE A 243 1.50 2.17 -7.30
N SER A 244 0.36 2.86 -7.37
CA SER A 244 -0.10 3.61 -8.56
C SER A 244 0.55 5.00 -8.79
N THR A 245 1.71 5.31 -8.21
CA THR A 245 2.54 6.47 -8.62
C THR A 245 3.97 6.08 -9.01
N ARG A 246 4.20 4.80 -9.33
CA ARG A 246 5.47 4.36 -9.94
C ARG A 246 5.44 4.45 -11.49
N GLN A 247 4.49 5.17 -12.08
CA GLN A 247 4.58 5.62 -13.48
C GLN A 247 5.39 6.93 -13.50
N PRO A 248 6.54 7.00 -14.18
CA PRO A 248 7.21 8.27 -14.38
C PRO A 248 6.34 9.18 -15.26
N GLU A 249 6.28 10.47 -14.94
CA GLU A 249 5.57 11.51 -15.70
C GLU A 249 6.01 11.59 -17.19
N ASP A 250 7.13 10.94 -17.55
CA ASP A 250 7.75 10.97 -18.88
C ASP A 250 7.45 9.75 -19.78
N ILE A 251 6.86 8.66 -19.27
CA ILE A 251 6.58 7.46 -20.08
C ILE A 251 5.07 7.26 -20.16
N PRO A 252 4.45 7.33 -21.36
CA PRO A 252 3.03 7.05 -21.49
C PRO A 252 2.75 5.63 -21.01
N ALA A 253 1.82 5.49 -20.06
CA ALA A 253 1.50 4.24 -19.39
C ALA A 253 1.05 3.12 -20.36
N GLU A 254 0.56 3.51 -21.54
CA GLU A 254 0.13 2.63 -22.63
C GLU A 254 1.29 1.87 -23.28
N ASP A 255 2.53 2.35 -23.15
CA ASP A 255 3.72 1.78 -23.79
C ASP A 255 4.62 0.98 -22.83
N PHE A 256 4.36 1.04 -21.52
CA PHE A 256 5.15 0.36 -20.48
C PHE A 256 4.23 -0.32 -19.48
N ILE A 257 3.80 -1.54 -19.83
CA ILE A 257 2.78 -2.30 -19.10
C ILE A 257 3.46 -3.37 -18.26
N ILE A 258 3.39 -3.28 -16.93
CA ILE A 258 3.91 -4.33 -16.05
C ILE A 258 2.90 -5.48 -16.01
N THR A 259 3.31 -6.68 -16.42
CA THR A 259 2.42 -7.87 -16.52
C THR A 259 2.73 -8.96 -15.50
N SER A 260 3.73 -8.76 -14.63
CA SER A 260 3.95 -9.66 -13.48
C SER A 260 2.83 -9.55 -12.45
N GLU A 261 2.57 -10.66 -11.77
CA GLU A 261 1.64 -10.69 -10.62
C GLU A 261 2.03 -9.65 -9.57
N GLU A 262 1.02 -8.96 -9.03
CA GLU A 262 1.23 -7.98 -7.97
C GLU A 262 1.60 -8.70 -6.67
N ILE A 263 2.70 -8.25 -6.07
CA ILE A 263 3.16 -8.75 -4.78
C ILE A 263 2.27 -8.12 -3.70
N GLU A 264 1.45 -8.95 -3.08
CA GLU A 264 0.57 -8.50 -2.01
C GLU A 264 1.36 -8.32 -0.71
N ARG A 265 1.14 -7.17 -0.06
CA ARG A 265 1.64 -6.82 1.26
C ARG A 265 0.50 -6.85 2.25
N GLN A 266 0.58 -7.72 3.25
CA GLN A 266 -0.41 -7.84 4.31
C GLN A 266 0.22 -7.54 5.67
N ASP A 267 -0.38 -6.62 6.43
CA ASP A 267 -0.04 -6.46 7.85
C ASP A 267 -0.68 -7.59 8.66
N VAL A 268 0.12 -8.25 9.50
CA VAL A 268 -0.30 -9.36 10.34
C VAL A 268 -0.12 -8.96 11.80
N GLY A 269 -1.20 -8.47 12.40
CA GLY A 269 -1.27 -8.17 13.83
C GLY A 269 -0.45 -6.95 14.26
N GLY A 270 -0.15 -6.00 13.36
CA GLY A 270 0.53 -4.73 13.66
C GLY A 270 2.03 -4.85 13.94
N ILE A 271 2.55 -6.08 14.03
CA ILE A 271 3.95 -6.37 14.41
C ILE A 271 4.69 -7.15 13.33
N ARG A 272 4.00 -7.55 12.25
CA ARG A 272 4.56 -8.38 11.17
C ARG A 272 4.00 -7.94 9.84
N LEU A 273 4.80 -8.11 8.80
CA LEU A 273 4.44 -7.83 7.43
C LEU A 273 4.67 -9.10 6.62
N LEU A 274 3.63 -9.56 5.91
CA LEU A 274 3.63 -10.75 5.07
C LEU A 274 3.62 -10.30 3.61
N LEU A 275 4.60 -10.79 2.84
CA LEU A 275 4.64 -10.69 1.39
C LEU A 275 4.18 -12.02 0.77
N THR A 276 3.26 -11.93 -0.19
CA THR A 276 2.76 -13.10 -0.95
C THR A 276 2.83 -12.84 -2.46
N ASN A 277 2.45 -13.82 -3.28
CA ASN A 277 2.58 -13.79 -4.75
C ASN A 277 4.00 -13.57 -5.29
N ILE A 278 5.02 -13.98 -4.53
CA ILE A 278 6.41 -14.00 -5.01
C ILE A 278 6.66 -15.36 -5.64
N SER A 279 7.15 -15.43 -6.88
CA SER A 279 7.47 -16.74 -7.49
C SER A 279 8.52 -17.49 -6.66
N SER A 280 8.30 -18.79 -6.43
CA SER A 280 9.28 -19.68 -5.78
C SER A 280 10.67 -19.64 -6.44
N ARG A 281 10.74 -19.39 -7.75
CA ARG A 281 11.99 -19.24 -8.51
C ARG A 281 12.82 -18.04 -8.07
N HIS A 282 12.19 -17.03 -7.46
CA HIS A 282 12.87 -15.82 -6.97
C HIS A 282 13.36 -15.93 -5.53
N CYS A 283 13.12 -17.07 -4.85
CA CYS A 283 13.61 -17.31 -3.49
C CYS A 283 15.13 -17.09 -3.37
N GLY A 284 15.90 -17.56 -4.36
CA GLY A 284 17.34 -17.37 -4.40
C GLY A 284 17.78 -15.90 -4.49
N LEU A 285 16.98 -15.04 -5.12
CA LEU A 285 17.24 -13.60 -5.22
C LEU A 285 16.98 -12.91 -3.87
N VAL A 286 15.90 -13.28 -3.19
CA VAL A 286 15.58 -12.71 -1.88
C VAL A 286 16.58 -13.16 -0.82
N VAL A 287 16.92 -14.46 -0.79
CA VAL A 287 17.89 -15.02 0.17
C VAL A 287 19.32 -14.53 -0.12
N GLY A 288 19.69 -14.45 -1.39
CA GLY A 288 21.06 -14.19 -1.82
C GLY A 288 21.98 -15.40 -1.65
N ARG A 289 23.18 -15.31 -2.26
CA ARG A 289 24.19 -16.37 -2.18
C ARG A 289 24.62 -16.58 -0.73
N GLY A 290 24.40 -17.79 -0.21
CA GLY A 290 24.74 -18.13 1.18
C GLY A 290 23.91 -17.42 2.25
N GLY A 291 22.74 -16.83 1.90
CA GLY A 291 21.93 -16.07 2.85
C GLY A 291 22.35 -14.61 3.03
N GLN A 292 23.37 -14.16 2.29
CA GLN A 292 23.96 -12.82 2.45
C GLN A 292 22.94 -11.68 2.28
N ASN A 293 21.96 -11.81 1.38
CA ASN A 293 20.98 -10.74 1.17
C ASN A 293 19.98 -10.67 2.33
N VAL A 294 19.50 -11.82 2.83
CA VAL A 294 18.66 -11.84 4.04
C VAL A 294 19.43 -11.33 5.26
N GLU A 295 20.71 -11.69 5.43
CA GLU A 295 21.55 -11.13 6.49
C GLU A 295 21.72 -9.61 6.36
N ARG A 296 21.91 -9.10 5.13
CA ARG A 296 21.95 -7.65 4.86
C ARG A 296 20.65 -6.99 5.26
N LEU A 297 19.51 -7.47 4.78
CA LEU A 297 18.18 -6.91 5.09
C LEU A 297 17.95 -6.86 6.60
N GLN A 298 18.28 -7.94 7.31
CA GLN A 298 18.10 -8.00 8.76
C GLN A 298 19.01 -7.01 9.50
N ARG A 299 20.26 -6.86 9.05
CA ARG A 299 21.23 -5.94 9.66
C ARG A 299 20.92 -4.47 9.37
N GLU A 300 20.56 -4.17 8.12
CA GLU A 300 20.37 -2.81 7.63
C GLU A 300 19.08 -2.19 8.15
N TYR A 301 18.00 -2.97 8.19
CA TYR A 301 16.69 -2.50 8.65
C TYR A 301 16.38 -2.92 10.10
N GLY A 302 17.24 -3.69 10.77
CA GLY A 302 16.96 -4.17 12.14
C GLY A 302 15.71 -5.04 12.25
N VAL A 303 15.37 -5.76 11.17
CA VAL A 303 14.21 -6.65 11.08
C VAL A 303 14.66 -8.10 11.07
N LYS A 304 13.71 -9.02 11.19
CA LYS A 304 13.87 -10.46 11.01
C LYS A 304 13.06 -10.93 9.82
N VAL A 305 13.74 -11.55 8.86
CA VAL A 305 13.13 -12.02 7.61
C VAL A 305 13.06 -13.55 7.62
N SER A 306 11.85 -14.09 7.55
CA SER A 306 11.56 -15.53 7.59
C SER A 306 10.83 -15.98 6.33
N ILE A 307 11.24 -17.11 5.77
CA ILE A 307 10.58 -17.70 4.59
C ILE A 307 9.70 -18.84 5.06
N LEU A 308 8.39 -18.75 4.83
CA LEU A 308 7.41 -19.63 5.45
C LEU A 308 7.19 -20.96 4.70
N ASN A 309 7.36 -20.99 3.37
CA ASN A 309 6.88 -22.11 2.56
C ASN A 309 7.95 -22.73 1.65
N ARG A 310 9.16 -23.00 2.17
CA ARG A 310 10.21 -23.66 1.36
C ARG A 310 9.90 -25.11 0.97
N GLN A 311 9.00 -25.79 1.68
CA GLN A 311 8.86 -27.25 1.63
C GLN A 311 7.63 -27.75 0.86
N ASN A 312 6.61 -26.91 0.68
CA ASN A 312 5.44 -27.27 -0.11
C ASN A 312 5.70 -26.84 -1.55
N GLN A 313 5.30 -27.65 -2.53
CA GLN A 313 5.34 -27.35 -3.97
C GLN A 313 4.44 -26.15 -4.37
N SER A 314 4.19 -25.20 -3.47
CA SER A 314 3.48 -23.98 -3.77
C SER A 314 4.30 -23.15 -4.76
N GLU A 315 3.67 -22.78 -5.86
CA GLU A 315 4.27 -21.95 -6.89
C GLU A 315 4.71 -20.58 -6.33
N ASN A 316 4.03 -20.12 -5.27
CA ASN A 316 4.25 -18.84 -4.62
C ASN A 316 4.93 -18.98 -3.24
N LEU A 317 6.01 -18.23 -3.10
CA LEU A 317 6.80 -17.99 -1.90
C LEU A 317 6.10 -16.99 -0.97
N LYS A 318 6.11 -17.28 0.32
CA LYS A 318 5.64 -16.36 1.37
C LYS A 318 6.80 -15.91 2.24
N ILE A 319 6.94 -14.60 2.41
CA ILE A 319 8.02 -13.99 3.20
C ILE A 319 7.41 -13.18 4.33
N MET A 320 7.83 -13.48 5.55
CA MET A 320 7.39 -12.78 6.75
C MET A 320 8.53 -11.91 7.24
N ILE A 321 8.27 -10.61 7.38
CA ILE A 321 9.15 -9.64 8.00
C ILE A 321 8.56 -9.34 9.38
N SER A 322 9.37 -9.54 10.41
CA SER A 322 9.01 -9.38 11.81
C SER A 322 10.09 -8.59 12.52
N GLU A 323 9.86 -8.17 13.76
CA GLU A 323 10.81 -7.32 14.51
C GLU A 323 10.99 -5.94 13.81
N GLY A 324 11.75 -5.03 14.43
CA GLY A 324 11.86 -3.64 13.99
C GLY A 324 10.59 -2.82 14.18
N ASP A 325 10.65 -1.53 13.84
CA ASP A 325 9.48 -0.65 13.76
C ASP A 325 8.73 -0.82 12.42
N GLU A 326 7.58 -0.17 12.27
CA GLU A 326 6.75 -0.27 11.07
C GLU A 326 7.49 0.22 9.82
N ASP A 327 8.23 1.33 9.95
CA ASP A 327 8.95 1.95 8.84
C ASP A 327 10.09 1.07 8.34
N ASN A 328 10.85 0.43 9.22
CA ASN A 328 11.88 -0.52 8.85
C ASN A 328 11.30 -1.78 8.20
N ARG A 329 10.17 -2.30 8.69
CA ARG A 329 9.49 -3.43 8.02
C ARG A 329 9.03 -3.04 6.62
N ARG A 330 8.50 -1.83 6.46
CA ARG A 330 8.07 -1.29 5.17
C ARG A 330 9.27 -1.11 4.23
N ALA A 331 10.33 -0.47 4.68
CA ALA A 331 11.57 -0.28 3.91
C ALA A 331 12.20 -1.61 3.47
N ALA A 332 12.32 -2.58 4.38
CA ALA A 332 12.81 -3.92 4.05
C ALA A 332 11.91 -4.62 3.01
N SER A 333 10.60 -4.44 3.11
CA SER A 333 9.67 -5.00 2.14
C SER A 333 9.76 -4.33 0.76
N ASP A 334 9.97 -3.00 0.71
CA ASP A 334 10.19 -2.26 -0.52
C ASP A 334 11.50 -2.70 -1.19
N ASP A 335 12.59 -2.87 -0.42
CA ASP A 335 13.88 -3.38 -0.92
C ASP A 335 13.73 -4.78 -1.56
N ILE A 336 12.99 -5.68 -0.91
CA ILE A 336 12.69 -7.01 -1.47
C ILE A 336 11.92 -6.88 -2.78
N ILE A 337 10.83 -6.10 -2.81
CA ILE A 337 9.98 -5.93 -3.99
C ILE A 337 10.78 -5.31 -5.15
N GLU A 338 11.61 -4.30 -4.89
CA GLU A 338 12.40 -3.60 -5.90
C GLU A 338 13.52 -4.47 -6.50
N ASN A 339 14.01 -5.45 -5.75
CA ASN A 339 15.01 -6.38 -6.22
C ASN A 339 14.44 -7.58 -6.97
N LEU A 340 13.11 -7.77 -6.95
CA LEU A 340 12.46 -8.82 -7.71
C LEU A 340 12.33 -8.43 -9.20
N PRO A 341 12.51 -9.39 -10.12
CA PRO A 341 12.35 -9.13 -11.54
C PRO A 341 10.86 -9.04 -11.88
N VAL A 342 10.56 -8.12 -12.80
CA VAL A 342 9.24 -7.92 -13.38
C VAL A 342 9.31 -8.18 -14.88
N LEU A 343 8.18 -8.60 -15.44
CA LEU A 343 7.90 -8.67 -16.86
C LEU A 343 7.15 -7.40 -17.26
N VAL A 344 7.66 -6.73 -18.29
CA VAL A 344 7.07 -5.53 -18.86
C VAL A 344 6.77 -5.80 -20.32
N GLU A 345 5.54 -5.56 -20.73
CA GLU A 345 5.11 -5.51 -22.12
C GLU A 345 5.20 -4.08 -22.65
N CYS A 346 5.81 -3.95 -23.82
CA CYS A 346 6.00 -2.70 -24.54
C CYS A 346 5.41 -2.87 -25.94
N PRO A 347 4.09 -2.65 -26.12
CA PRO A 347 3.38 -2.99 -27.36
C PRO A 347 3.82 -2.13 -28.54
N ASN A 348 4.14 -0.86 -28.31
CA ASN A 348 4.48 0.07 -29.39
C ASN A 348 5.98 0.18 -29.68
N LEU A 349 6.82 -0.53 -28.92
CA LEU A 349 8.27 -0.49 -29.09
C LEU A 349 8.70 -1.30 -30.32
N LYS A 350 9.36 -0.64 -31.27
CA LYS A 350 9.80 -1.17 -32.57
C LYS A 350 11.31 -1.02 -32.71
N SER A 351 12.06 -1.59 -31.78
CA SER A 351 13.53 -1.58 -31.81
C SER A 351 14.13 -2.85 -32.43
N TYR A 352 15.25 -2.71 -33.15
CA TYR A 352 15.87 -3.80 -33.91
C TYR A 352 17.39 -3.88 -33.71
N GLY A 353 17.93 -5.08 -33.87
CA GLY A 353 19.37 -5.28 -34.09
C GLY A 353 20.25 -4.90 -32.89
N HIS A 354 21.14 -3.93 -33.09
CA HIS A 354 22.20 -3.58 -32.14
C HIS A 354 21.67 -2.92 -30.86
N ALA A 355 20.58 -2.15 -30.96
CA ALA A 355 19.92 -1.49 -29.86
C ALA A 355 19.51 -2.49 -28.75
N LEU A 356 18.92 -3.61 -29.16
CA LEU A 356 18.45 -4.67 -28.27
C LEU A 356 19.61 -5.34 -27.52
N LYS A 357 20.69 -5.66 -28.25
CA LYS A 357 21.89 -6.24 -27.66
C LYS A 357 22.52 -5.27 -26.67
N ASN A 358 22.58 -4.00 -27.04
CA ASN A 358 23.14 -2.96 -26.18
C ASN A 358 22.31 -2.77 -24.90
N ALA A 359 20.98 -2.68 -25.02
CA ALA A 359 20.09 -2.56 -23.87
C ALA A 359 20.15 -3.80 -22.96
N HIS A 360 20.20 -5.02 -23.53
CA HIS A 360 20.37 -6.26 -22.77
C HIS A 360 21.64 -6.24 -21.89
N ILE A 361 22.77 -5.86 -22.48
CA ILE A 361 24.07 -5.84 -21.79
C ILE A 361 24.17 -4.68 -20.79
N GLN A 362 23.76 -3.47 -21.20
CA GLN A 362 23.93 -2.28 -20.36
C GLN A 362 22.96 -2.23 -19.19
N CYS A 363 21.74 -2.75 -19.36
CA CYS A 363 20.72 -2.69 -18.33
C CYS A 363 20.54 -4.01 -17.57
N ASP A 364 21.21 -5.09 -17.95
CA ASP A 364 21.03 -6.42 -17.34
C ASP A 364 19.54 -6.84 -17.34
N VAL A 365 18.94 -6.84 -18.53
CA VAL A 365 17.54 -7.22 -18.76
C VAL A 365 17.44 -8.20 -19.91
N LYS A 366 16.56 -9.19 -19.84
CA LYS A 366 16.22 -10.03 -21.00
C LYS A 366 15.16 -9.33 -21.84
N ILE A 367 15.36 -9.29 -23.15
CA ILE A 367 14.43 -8.64 -24.07
C ILE A 367 14.04 -9.65 -25.15
N ASP A 368 12.74 -9.90 -25.28
CA ASP A 368 12.17 -10.81 -26.27
C ASP A 368 11.15 -10.06 -27.14
N ARG A 369 10.97 -10.51 -28.38
CA ARG A 369 9.91 -9.99 -29.25
C ARG A 369 8.62 -10.75 -29.00
N THR A 370 7.50 -10.04 -28.93
CA THR A 370 6.20 -10.68 -28.89
C THR A 370 5.85 -11.28 -30.27
N ASN A 371 4.94 -12.25 -30.27
CA ASN A 371 4.61 -13.06 -31.45
C ASN A 371 4.01 -12.21 -32.59
N LEU A 372 4.02 -12.73 -33.82
CA LEU A 372 3.56 -12.04 -35.05
C LEU A 372 2.15 -11.43 -34.94
N ASN A 373 1.28 -11.96 -34.08
CA ASN A 373 -0.10 -11.51 -33.90
C ASN A 373 -0.24 -10.28 -32.98
N LYS A 374 0.82 -9.90 -32.22
CA LYS A 374 0.87 -8.68 -31.41
C LYS A 374 2.28 -8.08 -31.54
N PRO A 375 2.50 -7.13 -32.47
CA PRO A 375 3.78 -6.46 -32.58
C PRO A 375 4.10 -5.78 -31.24
N GLY A 376 5.34 -5.91 -30.78
CA GLY A 376 5.78 -5.40 -29.49
C GLY A 376 6.98 -6.15 -28.94
N MET A 377 7.33 -5.82 -27.70
CA MET A 377 8.51 -6.37 -27.01
C MET A 377 8.19 -6.65 -25.55
N THR A 378 8.84 -7.65 -24.98
CA THR A 378 8.81 -7.91 -23.54
C THR A 378 10.20 -7.69 -22.94
N ILE A 379 10.26 -6.97 -21.84
CA ILE A 379 11.48 -6.73 -21.06
C ILE A 379 11.32 -7.42 -19.70
N TYR A 380 12.25 -8.32 -19.37
CA TYR A 380 12.28 -9.05 -18.11
C TYR A 380 13.55 -8.71 -17.31
N GLY A 381 13.37 -8.22 -16.09
CA GLY A 381 14.46 -7.81 -15.21
C GLY A 381 13.97 -6.96 -14.06
N LYS A 382 14.87 -6.35 -13.29
CA LYS A 382 14.46 -5.41 -12.22
C LYS A 382 13.69 -4.24 -12.82
N LEU A 383 12.67 -3.73 -12.13
CA LEU A 383 11.83 -2.63 -12.64
C LEU A 383 12.65 -1.40 -13.05
N SER A 384 13.65 -1.02 -12.24
CA SER A 384 14.55 0.10 -12.54
C SER A 384 15.39 -0.13 -13.80
N ASN A 385 15.81 -1.38 -14.03
CA ASN A 385 16.56 -1.79 -15.21
C ASN A 385 15.66 -1.85 -16.45
N CYS A 386 14.44 -2.38 -16.34
CA CYS A 386 13.46 -2.39 -17.42
C CYS A 386 13.15 -0.97 -17.90
N ARG A 387 12.99 -0.02 -16.98
CA ARG A 387 12.80 1.41 -17.32
C ARG A 387 14.00 2.00 -18.07
N LYS A 388 15.21 1.73 -17.61
CA LYS A 388 16.43 2.20 -18.30
C LYS A 388 16.52 1.63 -19.71
N ALA A 389 16.29 0.33 -19.85
CA ALA A 389 16.28 -0.34 -21.15
C ALA A 389 15.22 0.25 -22.07
N TYR A 390 14.00 0.45 -21.58
CA TYR A 390 12.93 1.09 -22.35
C TYR A 390 13.33 2.48 -22.86
N LYS A 391 13.84 3.36 -21.97
CA LYS A 391 14.31 4.70 -22.36
C LYS A 391 15.42 4.65 -23.41
N MET A 392 16.36 3.70 -23.30
CA MET A 392 17.40 3.50 -24.31
C MET A 392 16.83 3.09 -25.67
N LEU A 393 15.83 2.21 -25.68
CA LEU A 393 15.25 1.68 -26.91
C LEU A 393 14.37 2.72 -27.62
N VAL A 394 13.60 3.51 -26.87
CA VAL A 394 12.82 4.62 -27.43
C VAL A 394 13.72 5.72 -28.00
N ASN A 395 14.80 6.07 -27.30
CA ASN A 395 15.72 7.11 -27.78
C ASN A 395 16.50 6.68 -29.03
N ASP A 396 16.72 5.38 -29.24
CA ASP A 396 17.38 4.87 -30.44
C ASP A 396 16.46 4.91 -31.67
N GLU A 397 15.13 4.83 -31.46
CA GLU A 397 14.14 5.06 -32.53
C GLU A 397 14.14 6.51 -33.05
N ALA A 398 14.49 7.49 -32.20
CA ALA A 398 14.54 8.90 -32.59
C ALA A 398 15.76 9.28 -33.46
N ILE A 399 16.67 8.34 -33.72
CA ILE A 399 17.91 8.56 -34.49
C ILE A 399 17.73 8.13 -35.97
N TRP A 400 16.60 7.51 -36.33
CA TRP A 400 16.23 7.13 -37.69
C TRP A 400 15.01 7.90 -38.17
#